data_AF-C8NCR8-F1
#
_entry.id   AF-C8NCR8-F1
#
_cell.length_a   1.000
_cell.length_b   1.000
_cell.length_c   1.000
_cell.angle_alpha   90.00
_cell.angle_beta   90.00
_cell.angle_gamma   90.00
#
_symmetry.space_group_name_H-M   'P 1'
#
loop_
_entity.id
_entity.type
_entity.pdbx_description
1 polymer ?
#
loop_
_entity_poly.entity_id
_entity_poly.type
_entity_poly.pdbx_seq_one_letter_code
_entity_poly.pdbx_strand_id
1 'polypeptide(L)'
;MPRTLLTDELWSKLLAILLEFNLYDKPNLRSTIEAILYRMRTGCPWRNIPATFGKFPTIYSCFNRCSKKGIFQKILKRLSADADKEWLMMDGSYIRAHQHAAGAAACSGEDDHAIGISRGGTTSKMHLMVNDVSDAPELIAAVDLGGTEAVSADKGYDSDKLRAQIEEEGSKANIPYKRDREEKNKDMDWYLYKIRHLVENTFARLKH
;
A
#
# COMPACT_ATOMS: atom_id res chain seq x y z
N MET A 1 -23.34 15.21 7.86
CA MET A 1 -23.04 14.32 6.71
C MET A 1 -21.67 13.68 6.92
N PRO A 2 -21.43 12.43 6.47
CA PRO A 2 -20.10 11.83 6.52
C PRO A 2 -19.11 12.68 5.72
N ARG A 3 -18.02 13.11 6.35
CA ARG A 3 -17.22 14.29 5.96
C ARG A 3 -16.35 14.12 4.70
N THR A 4 -16.57 13.05 3.93
CA THR A 4 -15.72 12.54 2.84
C THR A 4 -16.51 11.49 2.02
N LEU A 5 -17.52 11.94 1.26
CA LEU A 5 -18.08 11.17 0.14
C LEU A 5 -17.28 11.49 -1.12
N LEU A 6 -17.41 10.65 -2.16
CA LEU A 6 -16.83 10.96 -3.47
C LEU A 6 -17.63 12.10 -4.11
N THR A 7 -16.93 13.08 -4.69
CA THR A 7 -17.56 14.05 -5.59
C THR A 7 -18.10 13.33 -6.82
N ASP A 8 -19.06 13.93 -7.51
CA ASP A 8 -19.63 13.31 -8.72
C ASP A 8 -18.57 13.08 -9.80
N GLU A 9 -17.60 13.99 -9.93
CA GLU A 9 -16.45 13.83 -10.84
C GLU A 9 -15.57 12.61 -10.49
N LEU A 10 -15.20 12.45 -9.22
CA LEU A 10 -14.42 11.30 -8.76
C LEU A 10 -15.23 9.99 -8.87
N TRP A 11 -16.54 10.06 -8.63
CA TRP A 11 -17.43 8.93 -8.83
C TRP A 11 -17.50 8.52 -10.31
N SER A 12 -17.63 9.46 -11.25
CA SER A 12 -17.62 9.15 -12.69
C SER A 12 -16.33 8.49 -13.14
N LYS A 13 -15.17 8.97 -12.69
CA LYS A 13 -13.86 8.34 -12.98
C LYS A 13 -13.77 6.92 -12.41
N LEU A 14 -14.19 6.74 -11.15
CA LEU A 14 -14.21 5.42 -10.51
C LEU A 14 -15.20 4.46 -11.18
N LEU A 15 -16.39 4.93 -11.56
CA LEU A 15 -17.43 4.12 -12.18
C LEU A 15 -16.98 3.52 -13.52
N ALA A 16 -16.25 4.28 -14.34
CA ALA A 16 -15.64 3.75 -15.57
C ALA A 16 -14.75 2.53 -15.29
N ILE A 17 -13.83 2.66 -14.32
CA ILE A 17 -12.93 1.57 -13.89
C ILE A 17 -13.70 0.38 -13.29
N LEU A 18 -14.77 0.64 -12.52
CA LEU A 18 -15.63 -0.44 -11.98
C LEU A 18 -16.34 -1.22 -13.09
N LEU A 19 -16.77 -0.54 -14.15
CA LEU A 19 -17.44 -1.16 -15.30
C LEU A 19 -16.45 -1.99 -16.14
N GLU A 20 -15.22 -1.52 -16.37
CA GLU A 20 -14.13 -2.30 -16.98
C GLU A 20 -13.92 -3.65 -16.25
N PHE A 21 -13.99 -3.65 -14.92
CA PHE A 21 -13.89 -4.87 -14.10
C PHE A 21 -15.20 -5.65 -13.89
N ASN A 22 -16.20 -5.42 -14.76
CA ASN A 22 -17.48 -6.13 -14.81
C ASN A 22 -18.34 -5.97 -13.53
N LEU A 23 -18.26 -4.81 -12.85
CA LEU A 23 -19.25 -4.43 -11.84
C LEU A 23 -20.39 -3.67 -12.52
N TYR A 24 -21.48 -4.39 -12.79
CA TYR A 24 -22.73 -3.81 -13.30
C TYR A 24 -23.15 -2.56 -12.51
N ASP A 25 -23.45 -1.47 -13.24
CA ASP A 25 -24.01 -0.27 -12.65
C ASP A 25 -25.43 -0.55 -12.15
N LYS A 26 -25.55 -0.69 -10.83
CA LYS A 26 -26.82 -0.87 -10.13
C LYS A 26 -27.13 0.44 -9.40
N PRO A 27 -28.41 0.81 -9.23
CA PRO A 27 -28.78 2.06 -8.53
C PRO A 27 -28.15 2.25 -7.15
N ASN A 28 -27.76 1.15 -6.47
CA ASN A 28 -27.10 1.18 -5.16
C ASN A 28 -25.57 0.97 -5.20
N LEU A 29 -24.94 0.93 -6.38
CA LEU A 29 -23.50 0.67 -6.52
C LEU A 29 -22.68 1.78 -5.83
N ARG A 30 -22.99 3.06 -6.10
CA ARG A 30 -22.32 4.20 -5.47
C ARG A 30 -22.35 4.13 -3.95
N SER A 31 -23.54 4.05 -3.36
CA SER A 31 -23.70 3.96 -1.90
C SER A 31 -22.99 2.74 -1.31
N THR A 32 -22.92 1.62 -2.03
CA THR A 32 -22.18 0.42 -1.60
C THR A 32 -20.68 0.65 -1.60
N ILE A 33 -20.12 1.26 -2.65
CA ILE A 33 -18.69 1.56 -2.76
C ILE A 33 -18.28 2.64 -1.74
N GLU A 34 -19.06 3.72 -1.61
CA GLU A 34 -18.86 4.76 -0.60
C GLU A 34 -18.90 4.21 0.83
N ALA A 35 -19.74 3.20 1.11
CA ALA A 35 -19.76 2.51 2.40
C ALA A 35 -18.49 1.69 2.67
N ILE A 36 -17.96 1.03 1.64
CA ILE A 36 -16.71 0.27 1.72
C ILE A 36 -15.55 1.23 1.98
N LEU A 37 -15.47 2.33 1.24
CA LEU A 37 -14.48 3.40 1.45
C LEU A 37 -14.64 4.04 2.84
N TYR A 38 -15.88 4.25 3.31
CA TYR A 38 -16.15 4.72 4.66
C TYR A 38 -15.60 3.76 5.72
N ARG A 39 -15.86 2.45 5.58
CA ARG A 39 -15.33 1.43 6.51
C ARG A 39 -13.81 1.33 6.45
N MET A 40 -13.21 1.45 5.27
CA MET A 40 -11.75 1.45 5.10
C MET A 40 -11.11 2.65 5.82
N ARG A 41 -11.68 3.84 5.65
CA ARG A 41 -11.17 5.09 6.24
C ARG A 41 -11.43 5.24 7.74
N THR A 42 -12.44 4.56 8.30
CA THR A 42 -12.83 4.71 9.73
C THR A 42 -12.49 3.52 10.61
N GLY A 43 -12.05 2.39 10.02
CA GLY A 43 -11.83 1.14 10.76
C GLY A 43 -13.09 0.53 11.39
N CYS A 44 -14.27 1.13 11.22
CA CYS A 44 -15.45 0.76 12.01
C CYS A 44 -15.91 -0.69 11.74
N PRO A 45 -16.48 -1.39 12.74
CA PRO A 45 -17.12 -2.67 12.51
C PRO A 45 -18.16 -2.59 11.38
N TRP A 46 -18.28 -3.62 10.54
CA TRP A 46 -19.23 -3.63 9.42
C TRP A 46 -20.68 -3.34 9.88
N ARG A 47 -21.06 -3.81 11.07
CA ARG A 47 -22.38 -3.56 11.68
C ARG A 47 -22.64 -2.10 12.05
N ASN A 48 -21.59 -1.28 12.17
CA ASN A 48 -21.65 0.13 12.58
C ASN A 48 -21.55 1.10 11.40
N ILE A 49 -21.56 0.61 10.15
CA ILE A 49 -21.65 1.45 8.96
C ILE A 49 -23.00 2.19 8.99
N PRO A 50 -23.04 3.52 8.74
CA PRO A 50 -24.28 4.29 8.74
C PRO A 50 -25.35 3.70 7.81
N ALA A 51 -26.57 3.52 8.34
CA ALA A 51 -27.68 2.92 7.60
C ALA A 51 -28.08 3.71 6.33
N THR A 52 -27.68 4.98 6.21
CA THR A 52 -27.81 5.82 5.01
C THR A 52 -27.13 5.22 3.77
N PHE A 53 -26.12 4.37 3.96
CA PHE A 53 -25.47 3.65 2.86
C PHE A 53 -26.22 2.36 2.42
N GLY A 54 -27.20 1.91 3.20
CA GLY A 54 -27.90 0.64 3.01
C GLY A 54 -27.54 -0.43 4.05
N LYS A 55 -28.00 -1.66 3.80
CA LYS A 55 -27.90 -2.77 4.77
C LYS A 55 -26.47 -3.34 4.81
N PHE A 56 -25.86 -3.37 6.00
CA PHE A 56 -24.48 -3.87 6.17
C PHE A 56 -24.21 -5.28 5.59
N PRO A 57 -25.13 -6.27 5.60
CA PRO A 57 -24.84 -7.60 5.04
C PRO A 57 -24.64 -7.53 3.52
N THR A 58 -25.41 -6.68 2.84
CA THR A 58 -25.31 -6.45 1.38
C THR A 58 -23.98 -5.80 1.04
N ILE A 59 -23.57 -4.80 1.84
CA ILE A 59 -22.30 -4.07 1.68
C ILE A 59 -21.11 -5.03 1.90
N TYR A 60 -21.13 -5.79 3.00
CA TYR A 60 -20.10 -6.79 3.30
C TYR A 60 -20.04 -7.90 2.23
N SER A 61 -21.18 -8.39 1.75
CA SER A 61 -21.23 -9.39 0.67
C SER A 61 -20.65 -8.85 -0.64
N CYS A 62 -20.89 -7.57 -0.94
CA CYS A 62 -20.27 -6.89 -2.09
C CYS A 62 -18.75 -6.81 -1.93
N PHE A 63 -18.27 -6.32 -0.77
CA PHE A 63 -16.84 -6.26 -0.45
C PHE A 63 -16.16 -7.63 -0.56
N ASN A 64 -16.70 -8.66 0.10
CA ASN A 64 -16.14 -10.00 0.11
C ASN A 64 -16.08 -10.60 -1.31
N ARG A 65 -17.14 -10.43 -2.10
CA ARG A 65 -17.15 -10.85 -3.52
C ARG A 65 -16.13 -10.10 -4.37
N CYS A 66 -15.93 -8.80 -4.15
CA CYS A 66 -14.94 -8.02 -4.88
C CYS A 66 -13.51 -8.42 -4.50
N SER A 67 -13.25 -8.60 -3.20
CA SER A 67 -11.97 -9.07 -2.66
C SER A 67 -11.60 -10.46 -3.22
N LYS A 68 -12.52 -11.44 -3.17
CA LYS A 68 -12.32 -12.78 -3.75
C LYS A 68 -12.07 -12.79 -5.26
N LYS A 69 -12.52 -11.76 -6.00
CA LYS A 69 -12.30 -11.61 -7.45
C LYS A 69 -11.05 -10.78 -7.80
N GLY A 70 -10.29 -10.33 -6.79
CA GLY A 70 -9.14 -9.44 -6.98
C GLY A 70 -9.51 -8.04 -7.51
N ILE A 71 -10.78 -7.62 -7.38
CA ILE A 71 -11.27 -6.38 -7.97
C ILE A 71 -10.57 -5.15 -7.37
N PHE A 72 -10.35 -5.12 -6.06
CA PHE A 72 -9.69 -3.98 -5.42
C PHE A 72 -8.23 -3.84 -5.85
N GLN A 73 -7.52 -4.95 -5.98
CA GLN A 73 -6.14 -4.99 -6.51
C GLN A 73 -6.10 -4.51 -7.97
N LYS A 74 -7.09 -4.88 -8.80
CA LYS A 74 -7.20 -4.41 -10.19
C LYS A 74 -7.50 -2.91 -10.29
N ILE A 75 -8.40 -2.39 -9.44
CA ILE A 75 -8.68 -0.94 -9.34
C ILE A 75 -7.41 -0.20 -8.94
N LEU A 76 -6.71 -0.68 -7.90
CA LEU A 76 -5.47 -0.07 -7.42
C LEU A 76 -4.42 -0.06 -8.54
N LYS A 77 -4.14 -1.20 -9.18
CA LYS A 77 -3.21 -1.29 -10.33
C LYS A 77 -3.62 -0.46 -11.55
N ARG A 78 -4.91 -0.17 -11.74
CA ARG A 78 -5.40 0.73 -12.81
C ARG A 78 -5.16 2.19 -12.44
N LEU A 79 -5.33 2.57 -11.17
CA LEU A 79 -5.08 3.92 -10.68
C LEU A 79 -3.57 4.22 -10.60
N SER A 80 -2.75 3.23 -10.24
CA SER A 80 -1.29 3.36 -10.19
C SER A 80 -0.66 3.59 -11.57
N ALA A 81 -1.30 3.15 -12.64
CA ALA A 81 -0.80 3.30 -14.01
C ALA A 81 -0.78 4.77 -14.49
N ASP A 82 -1.65 5.62 -13.93
CA ASP A 82 -1.75 7.04 -14.24
C ASP A 82 -1.08 7.91 -13.15
N ALA A 83 -0.37 7.30 -12.19
CA ALA A 83 0.31 8.01 -11.12
C ALA A 83 1.58 8.71 -11.63
N ASP A 84 1.83 9.93 -11.13
CA ASP A 84 3.12 10.58 -11.33
C ASP A 84 4.21 9.78 -10.60
N LYS A 85 5.31 9.52 -11.31
CA LYS A 85 6.45 8.74 -10.81
C LYS A 85 7.63 9.60 -10.36
N GLU A 86 7.58 10.93 -10.53
CA GLU A 86 8.69 11.89 -10.31
C GLU A 86 9.57 11.51 -9.10
N TRP A 87 8.97 11.34 -7.92
CA TRP A 87 9.66 10.80 -6.74
C TRP A 87 8.93 9.61 -6.15
N LEU A 88 9.68 8.53 -5.91
CA LEU A 88 9.17 7.27 -5.43
C LEU A 88 9.70 7.00 -4.01
N MET A 89 8.81 6.67 -3.08
CA MET A 89 9.16 6.58 -1.65
C MET A 89 9.01 5.17 -1.10
N MET A 90 10.10 4.60 -0.60
CA MET A 90 10.11 3.29 0.06
C MET A 90 10.09 3.42 1.59
N ASP A 91 9.18 2.68 2.23
CA ASP A 91 9.23 2.44 3.67
C ASP A 91 8.78 1.00 4.00
N GLY A 92 9.14 0.51 5.18
CA GLY A 92 8.84 -0.85 5.60
C GLY A 92 8.31 -0.89 7.03
N SER A 93 7.24 -1.66 7.27
CA SER A 93 6.55 -1.65 8.55
C SER A 93 6.16 -3.04 9.03
N TYR A 94 6.49 -3.32 10.29
CA TYR A 94 6.16 -4.59 10.95
C TYR A 94 4.72 -4.57 11.48
N ILE A 95 3.92 -5.59 11.15
CA ILE A 95 2.62 -5.88 11.76
C ILE A 95 2.79 -7.10 12.67
N ARG A 96 2.23 -7.04 13.89
CA ARG A 96 2.21 -8.22 14.77
C ARG A 96 1.31 -9.30 14.18
N ALA A 97 1.85 -10.51 14.08
CA ALA A 97 1.04 -11.68 13.79
C ALA A 97 0.00 -11.84 14.90
N HIS A 98 -1.21 -12.28 14.56
CA HIS A 98 -2.20 -12.61 15.56
C HIS A 98 -1.66 -13.75 16.45
N GLN A 99 -1.97 -13.78 17.74
CA GLN A 99 -1.40 -14.80 18.66
C GLN A 99 -1.70 -16.25 18.21
N HIS A 100 -2.81 -16.48 17.50
CA HIS A 100 -3.18 -17.78 16.94
C HIS A 100 -2.48 -18.13 15.61
N ALA A 101 -1.69 -17.22 15.04
CA ALA A 101 -0.83 -17.48 13.88
C ALA A 101 0.61 -17.85 14.29
N ALA A 102 0.96 -17.74 15.58
CA ALA A 102 2.23 -18.21 16.10
C ALA A 102 2.14 -19.70 16.46
N GLY A 103 3.04 -20.52 15.92
CA GLY A 103 3.19 -21.94 16.29
C GLY A 103 2.56 -22.96 15.35
N ALA A 104 2.02 -22.56 14.18
CA ALA A 104 1.76 -23.51 13.11
C ALA A 104 3.08 -24.08 12.59
N ALA A 105 3.22 -25.41 12.60
CA ALA A 105 4.32 -26.08 11.91
C ALA A 105 4.07 -26.02 10.39
N ALA A 106 5.13 -25.90 9.58
CA ALA A 106 5.03 -25.89 8.13
C ALA A 106 4.57 -27.27 7.61
N CYS A 107 3.26 -27.46 7.44
CA CYS A 107 2.66 -28.74 7.06
C CYS A 107 2.89 -29.13 5.58
N SER A 108 3.53 -28.27 4.77
CA SER A 108 3.71 -28.48 3.32
C SER A 108 5.16 -28.40 2.82
N GLY A 109 6.15 -28.10 3.68
CA GLY A 109 7.55 -27.94 3.27
C GLY A 109 7.87 -26.68 2.47
N GLU A 110 6.90 -25.77 2.33
CA GLU A 110 7.06 -24.42 1.78
C GLU A 110 7.03 -23.43 2.95
N ASP A 111 8.17 -22.83 3.29
CA ASP A 111 8.38 -21.95 4.44
C ASP A 111 7.77 -20.53 4.26
N ASP A 112 6.63 -20.41 3.56
CA ASP A 112 6.07 -19.13 3.11
C ASP A 112 4.85 -18.67 3.94
N HIS A 113 5.04 -18.61 5.26
CA HIS A 113 4.07 -17.95 6.15
C HIS A 113 4.30 -16.44 6.29
N ALA A 114 5.37 -15.90 5.70
CA ALA A 114 5.79 -14.49 5.80
C ALA A 114 5.80 -13.93 7.24
N ILE A 115 6.07 -14.77 8.25
CA ILE A 115 6.17 -14.39 9.68
C ILE A 115 7.62 -14.54 10.13
N GLY A 116 8.24 -13.42 10.53
CA GLY A 116 9.57 -13.39 11.14
C GLY A 116 9.51 -12.99 12.61
N ILE A 117 10.67 -13.07 13.28
CA ILE A 117 10.84 -12.57 14.65
C ILE A 117 11.37 -11.14 14.60
N SER A 118 10.74 -10.23 15.34
CA SER A 118 11.24 -8.87 15.56
C SER A 118 11.23 -8.53 17.06
N ARG A 119 11.66 -7.31 17.41
CA ARG A 119 11.53 -6.78 18.78
C ARG A 119 10.08 -6.73 19.30
N GLY A 120 9.09 -6.80 18.41
CA GLY A 120 7.67 -6.87 18.76
C GLY A 120 7.12 -8.28 18.97
N GLY A 121 7.96 -9.33 18.87
CA GLY A 121 7.53 -10.73 18.83
C GLY A 121 7.39 -11.24 17.40
N THR A 122 6.46 -12.18 17.17
CA THR A 122 6.13 -12.67 15.83
C THR A 122 5.45 -11.57 15.00
N THR A 123 6.04 -11.28 13.85
CA THR A 123 5.62 -10.16 12.98
C THR A 123 5.83 -10.48 11.51
N SER A 124 4.86 -10.10 10.67
CA SER A 124 5.09 -9.98 9.23
C SER A 124 5.60 -8.57 8.92
N LYS A 125 6.52 -8.45 7.97
CA LYS A 125 7.00 -7.15 7.48
C LYS A 125 6.32 -6.85 6.15
N MET A 126 5.62 -5.73 6.07
CA MET A 126 5.11 -5.22 4.80
C MET A 126 6.05 -4.14 4.29
N HIS A 127 6.36 -4.17 3.00
CA HIS A 127 7.09 -3.12 2.31
C HIS A 127 6.13 -2.36 1.40
N LEU A 128 6.13 -1.04 1.52
CA LEU A 128 5.27 -0.15 0.74
C LEU A 128 6.15 0.80 -0.06
N MET A 129 5.98 0.75 -1.38
CA MET A 129 6.40 1.81 -2.28
C MET A 129 5.20 2.75 -2.42
N VAL A 130 5.38 4.03 -2.10
CA VAL A 130 4.43 5.06 -2.50
C VAL A 130 4.97 5.65 -3.81
N ASN A 131 4.66 4.91 -4.88
CA ASN A 131 3.80 5.35 -5.99
C ASN A 131 2.93 4.14 -6.41
N ASP A 132 2.29 3.51 -5.41
CA ASP A 132 1.60 2.20 -5.41
C ASP A 132 2.50 0.92 -5.33
N VAL A 133 1.95 -0.21 -4.84
CA VAL A 133 2.61 -1.33 -4.08
C VAL A 133 3.12 -2.53 -4.97
N SER A 134 4.07 -3.44 -4.63
CA SER A 134 4.45 -4.13 -3.35
C SER A 134 5.83 -4.85 -3.35
N ASP A 135 6.48 -4.98 -2.17
CA ASP A 135 7.66 -5.83 -1.77
C ASP A 135 9.15 -5.57 -2.17
N ALA A 136 10.00 -5.07 -1.25
CA ALA A 136 11.21 -4.25 -1.54
C ALA A 136 12.31 -4.72 -2.54
N PRO A 137 12.81 -5.98 -2.57
CA PRO A 137 13.83 -6.38 -3.55
C PRO A 137 13.21 -6.81 -4.89
N GLU A 138 12.01 -7.37 -4.84
CA GLU A 138 11.19 -7.66 -6.01
C GLU A 138 10.51 -6.38 -6.54
N LEU A 139 10.38 -5.34 -5.69
CA LEU A 139 9.69 -4.07 -5.96
C LEU A 139 10.32 -3.34 -7.11
N ILE A 140 11.64 -3.19 -7.09
CA ILE A 140 12.34 -2.44 -8.12
C ILE A 140 12.30 -3.25 -9.43
N ALA A 141 12.47 -4.57 -9.36
CA ALA A 141 12.28 -5.44 -10.52
C ALA A 141 10.82 -5.51 -11.05
N ALA A 142 9.82 -5.18 -10.22
CA ALA A 142 8.39 -5.20 -10.56
C ALA A 142 7.80 -3.81 -10.85
N VAL A 143 8.51 -2.73 -10.51
CA VAL A 143 8.11 -1.34 -10.71
C VAL A 143 9.11 -0.68 -11.65
N ASP A 144 8.68 -0.54 -12.90
CA ASP A 144 9.33 0.29 -13.91
C ASP A 144 9.64 1.69 -13.33
N LEU A 145 10.92 1.95 -13.05
CA LEU A 145 11.42 3.26 -12.61
C LEU A 145 11.53 4.26 -13.78
N GLY A 146 11.13 3.91 -15.01
CA GLY A 146 11.06 4.83 -16.13
C GLY A 146 10.29 6.11 -15.80
N GLY A 147 10.97 7.25 -15.87
CA GLY A 147 10.43 8.57 -15.51
C GLY A 147 10.51 8.93 -14.02
N THR A 148 11.12 8.09 -13.17
CA THR A 148 11.39 8.40 -11.76
C THR A 148 12.72 9.16 -11.67
N GLU A 149 12.72 10.34 -11.04
CA GLU A 149 13.95 11.11 -10.81
C GLU A 149 14.72 10.59 -9.60
N ALA A 150 14.00 10.26 -8.52
CA ALA A 150 14.61 9.89 -7.25
C ALA A 150 13.80 8.84 -6.46
N VAL A 151 14.53 7.86 -5.92
CA VAL A 151 14.02 6.83 -5.02
C VAL A 151 14.48 7.14 -3.59
N SER A 152 13.54 7.48 -2.71
CA SER A 152 13.82 7.91 -1.33
C SER A 152 13.41 6.84 -0.32
N ALA A 153 14.36 6.35 0.49
CA ALA A 153 14.13 5.25 1.43
C ALA A 153 14.70 5.51 2.84
N ASP A 154 14.27 4.70 3.81
CA ASP A 154 14.81 4.69 5.18
C ASP A 154 16.30 4.23 5.24
N LYS A 155 17.00 4.56 6.33
CA LYS A 155 18.40 4.15 6.57
C LYS A 155 18.59 2.63 6.66
N GLY A 156 17.56 1.87 7.05
CA GLY A 156 17.57 0.40 7.01
C GLY A 156 17.83 -0.17 5.61
N TYR A 157 17.38 0.52 4.56
CA TYR A 157 17.62 0.15 3.16
C TYR A 157 19.03 0.48 2.63
N ASP A 158 19.93 1.04 3.44
CA ASP A 158 21.31 1.30 3.00
C ASP A 158 22.04 -0.01 2.61
N SER A 159 22.22 -0.18 1.30
CA SER A 159 22.79 -1.34 0.63
C SER A 159 23.31 -0.91 -0.74
N ASP A 160 24.55 -1.26 -1.08
CA ASP A 160 25.17 -0.83 -2.35
C ASP A 160 24.52 -1.49 -3.56
N LYS A 161 24.12 -2.77 -3.42
CA LYS A 161 23.34 -3.47 -4.45
C LYS A 161 22.04 -2.74 -4.77
N LEU A 162 21.37 -2.18 -3.75
CA LEU A 162 20.10 -1.47 -3.93
C LEU A 162 20.31 -0.13 -4.64
N ARG A 163 21.37 0.62 -4.26
CA ARG A 163 21.73 1.89 -4.93
C ARG A 163 22.11 1.67 -6.39
N ALA A 164 22.97 0.68 -6.65
CA ALA A 164 23.41 0.34 -8.00
C ALA A 164 22.23 -0.02 -8.91
N GLN A 165 21.24 -0.78 -8.42
CA GLN A 165 20.04 -1.09 -9.19
C GLN A 165 19.19 0.15 -9.50
N ILE A 166 18.97 1.02 -8.51
CA ILE A 166 18.24 2.30 -8.70
C ILE A 166 18.95 3.19 -9.75
N GLU A 167 20.28 3.24 -9.70
CA GLU A 167 21.12 4.05 -10.60
C GLU A 167 21.22 3.44 -12.02
N GLU A 168 21.24 2.11 -12.15
CA GLU A 168 21.20 1.38 -13.43
C GLU A 168 19.86 1.61 -14.16
N GLU A 169 18.76 1.71 -13.41
CA GLU A 169 17.43 2.04 -13.91
C GLU A 169 17.21 3.56 -14.13
N GLY A 170 18.26 4.38 -13.92
CA GLY A 170 18.29 5.80 -14.26
C GLY A 170 17.77 6.77 -13.18
N SER A 171 17.49 6.28 -11.97
CA SER A 171 17.01 7.06 -10.83
C SER A 171 18.12 7.45 -9.85
N LYS A 172 17.94 8.52 -9.08
CA LYS A 172 18.84 8.87 -7.95
C LYS A 172 18.45 8.15 -6.65
N ALA A 173 19.38 7.41 -6.04
CA ALA A 173 19.16 6.76 -4.75
C ALA A 173 19.28 7.72 -3.54
N ASN A 174 18.17 8.34 -3.11
CA ASN A 174 18.11 9.22 -1.94
C ASN A 174 17.95 8.43 -0.62
N ILE A 175 18.95 7.60 -0.29
CA ILE A 175 18.94 6.73 0.89
C ILE A 175 20.06 7.15 1.87
N PRO A 176 19.79 7.38 3.17
CA PRO A 176 20.81 7.79 4.13
C PRO A 176 21.77 6.64 4.48
N TYR A 177 23.08 6.84 4.30
CA TYR A 177 24.13 5.91 4.72
C TYR A 177 24.09 5.61 6.21
N LYS A 178 24.35 4.36 6.62
CA LYS A 178 24.47 3.95 8.03
C LYS A 178 25.67 4.62 8.73
N ARG A 179 25.74 4.55 10.06
CA ARG A 179 26.71 5.37 10.85
C ARG A 179 28.16 4.88 10.74
N ASP A 180 28.31 3.64 10.29
CA ASP A 180 29.51 2.82 10.11
C ASP A 180 30.09 2.89 8.69
N ARG A 181 29.43 3.61 7.77
CA ARG A 181 29.93 3.89 6.42
C ARG A 181 31.02 4.97 6.45
N GLU A 182 31.99 4.85 5.54
CA GLU A 182 32.95 5.94 5.28
C GLU A 182 32.30 7.04 4.43
N GLU A 183 31.44 6.66 3.49
CA GLU A 183 30.58 7.58 2.74
C GLU A 183 29.62 8.32 3.68
N LYS A 184 29.48 9.62 3.46
CA LYS A 184 28.60 10.50 4.23
C LYS A 184 27.55 11.11 3.32
N ASN A 185 26.40 11.44 3.90
CA ASN A 185 25.21 12.01 3.24
C ASN A 185 25.42 13.45 2.69
N LYS A 186 26.46 13.68 1.88
CA LYS A 186 26.80 14.99 1.31
C LYS A 186 25.79 15.40 0.24
N ASP A 187 25.48 14.50 -0.69
CA ASP A 187 24.64 14.75 -1.86
C ASP A 187 23.17 14.32 -1.64
N MET A 188 22.80 14.12 -0.38
CA MET A 188 21.48 13.65 0.06
C MET A 188 20.47 14.80 0.08
N ASP A 189 19.31 14.57 -0.55
CA ASP A 189 18.18 15.49 -0.45
C ASP A 189 17.41 15.26 0.86
N TRP A 190 17.73 16.11 1.83
CA TRP A 190 17.07 16.14 3.14
C TRP A 190 15.66 16.74 3.12
N TYR A 191 15.24 17.41 2.05
CA TYR A 191 13.87 17.85 1.87
C TYR A 191 13.02 16.68 1.40
N LEU A 192 13.41 16.02 0.29
CA LEU A 192 12.75 14.81 -0.22
C LEU A 192 12.67 13.72 0.86
N TYR A 193 13.75 13.49 1.61
CA TYR A 193 13.76 12.53 2.71
C TYR A 193 12.73 12.84 3.81
N LYS A 194 12.41 14.12 4.07
CA LYS A 194 11.35 14.51 5.02
C LYS A 194 9.95 14.26 4.45
N ILE A 195 9.74 14.34 3.13
CA ILE A 195 8.43 14.06 2.52
C ILE A 195 8.02 12.59 2.73
N ARG A 196 8.99 11.68 2.92
CA ARG A 196 8.77 10.26 3.27
C ARG A 196 7.81 10.00 4.44
N HIS A 197 7.59 10.99 5.32
CA HIS A 197 6.53 10.95 6.35
C HIS A 197 5.12 10.69 5.79
N LEU A 198 4.85 10.96 4.50
CA LEU A 198 3.60 10.60 3.84
C LEU A 198 3.39 9.07 3.76
N VAL A 199 4.48 8.31 3.57
CA VAL A 199 4.45 6.85 3.60
C VAL A 199 4.26 6.34 5.03
N GLU A 200 4.96 6.92 5.99
CA GLU A 200 4.84 6.61 7.41
C GLU A 200 3.39 6.84 7.90
N ASN A 201 2.77 7.95 7.50
CA ASN A 201 1.35 8.25 7.73
C ASN A 201 0.41 7.22 7.08
N THR A 202 0.78 6.68 5.92
CA THR A 202 0.01 5.62 5.25
C THR A 202 0.09 4.32 6.05
N PHE A 203 1.27 3.91 6.51
CA PHE A 203 1.42 2.77 7.42
C PHE A 203 0.70 2.97 8.76
N ALA A 204 0.70 4.18 9.32
CA ALA A 204 -0.05 4.48 10.54
C ALA A 204 -1.56 4.23 10.35
N ARG A 205 -2.12 4.58 9.18
CA ARG A 205 -3.52 4.31 8.82
C ARG A 205 -3.82 2.84 8.48
N LEU A 206 -2.84 2.08 8.00
CA LEU A 206 -3.00 0.65 7.71
C LEU A 206 -2.95 -0.23 8.97
N LYS A 207 -2.35 0.28 10.06
CA LYS A 207 -2.15 -0.44 11.33
C LYS A 207 -3.22 -0.19 12.39
N HIS A 208 -4.11 0.78 12.18
CA HIS A 208 -5.08 1.27 13.17
C HIS A 208 -6.49 1.36 12.56
#